data_AF-A0A1Q4FVA5-F1
#
_entry.id   AF-A0A1Q4FVA5-F1
#
_cell.length_a   1.000
_cell.length_b   1.000
_cell.length_c   1.000
_cell.angle_alpha   90.00
_cell.angle_beta   90.00
_cell.angle_gamma   90.00
#
_symmetry.space_group_name_H-M   'P 1'
#
loop_
_entity.id
_entity.type
_entity.pdbx_description
1 polymer ?
#
loop_
_entity_poly.entity_id
_entity_poly.type
_entity_poly.pdbx_seq_one_letter_code
_entity_poly.pdbx_strand_id
1 'polypeptide(L)'
;MLLLVFALVGCATVTAADGASAGSTKPAKAAVVPAQMSDPLFGLSYATDKIHFERLPAALARKAELSDLPQWIYARSESAGGTFYIVSGFLRIESDDPAQPGSSVEADFGAVLRQNGDKVEVLCVPDLLFDKDSPVPPRELQPLLADAVKRYVAAWGGKPALQARLREITQEDVVPAALREALRVQGLQVGAAEAH
;
A
#
# COMPACT_ATOMS: atom_id res chain seq x y z
N MET A 1 -39.12 -27.38 29.22
CA MET A 1 -40.47 -27.42 29.82
C MET A 1 -40.47 -26.39 30.95
N LEU A 2 -41.37 -25.39 30.89
CA LEU A 2 -41.66 -24.39 31.93
C LEU A 2 -40.55 -23.35 32.24
N LEU A 3 -40.79 -22.05 32.45
CA LEU A 3 -42.01 -21.24 32.53
C LEU A 3 -41.62 -19.74 32.36
N LEU A 4 -42.54 -18.95 31.82
CA LEU A 4 -42.58 -17.49 31.68
C LEU A 4 -42.32 -16.70 32.98
N VAL A 5 -42.04 -15.38 32.87
CA VAL A 5 -42.71 -14.22 33.53
C VAL A 5 -41.83 -12.97 33.24
N PHE A 6 -42.20 -12.05 32.33
CA PHE A 6 -43.08 -10.85 32.44
C PHE A 6 -42.65 -9.74 33.41
N ALA A 7 -42.77 -8.51 32.89
CA ALA A 7 -42.81 -7.19 33.54
C ALA A 7 -41.45 -6.50 33.77
N LEU A 8 -41.28 -5.18 33.67
CA LEU A 8 -42.26 -4.09 33.76
C LEU A 8 -41.73 -2.83 33.06
N VAL A 9 -42.71 -2.05 32.58
CA VAL A 9 -42.63 -0.69 32.05
C VAL A 9 -41.86 0.26 32.98
N GLY A 10 -41.01 1.09 32.40
CA GLY A 10 -40.40 2.25 33.05
C GLY A 10 -40.31 3.42 32.06
N CYS A 11 -41.35 4.25 32.06
CA CYS A 11 -41.40 5.50 31.31
C CYS A 11 -40.68 6.58 32.14
N ALA A 12 -39.63 7.18 31.61
CA ALA A 12 -39.06 8.42 32.15
C ALA A 12 -38.72 9.35 30.99
N THR A 13 -39.62 10.30 30.74
CA THR A 13 -39.39 11.49 29.92
C THR A 13 -38.47 12.44 30.68
N VAL A 14 -37.28 12.70 30.15
CA VAL A 14 -36.47 13.86 30.55
C VAL A 14 -36.34 14.76 29.33
N THR A 15 -36.92 15.95 29.47
CA THR A 15 -36.86 17.07 28.52
C THR A 15 -35.77 18.03 28.99
N ALA A 16 -34.76 18.28 28.14
CA ALA A 16 -33.87 19.44 28.21
C ALA A 16 -33.32 19.66 26.78
N ALA A 17 -33.87 20.60 26.02
CA ALA A 17 -33.55 22.03 26.01
C ALA A 17 -32.22 22.33 25.29
N ASP A 18 -32.41 22.83 24.06
CA ASP A 18 -31.59 23.71 23.24
C ASP A 18 -30.12 23.96 23.60
N GLY A 19 -29.28 23.56 22.65
CA GLY A 19 -27.89 23.99 22.49
C GLY A 19 -27.36 23.64 21.11
N ALA A 20 -28.18 23.81 20.06
CA ALA A 20 -27.75 23.58 18.69
C ALA A 20 -26.85 24.74 18.22
N SER A 21 -25.57 24.67 18.60
CA SER A 21 -24.52 25.39 17.87
C SER A 21 -24.36 24.71 16.51
N ALA A 22 -25.07 25.23 15.52
CA ALA A 22 -24.86 24.89 14.12
C ALA A 22 -23.51 25.46 13.67
N GLY A 23 -22.43 24.81 14.11
CA GLY A 23 -21.15 24.90 13.43
C GLY A 23 -21.35 24.33 12.04
N SER A 24 -21.49 25.20 11.05
CA SER A 24 -21.49 24.86 9.63
C SER A 24 -20.16 24.21 9.27
N THR A 25 -20.00 22.91 9.55
CA THR A 25 -18.96 22.08 8.95
C THR A 25 -19.30 21.98 7.48
N LYS A 26 -18.71 22.87 6.69
CA LYS A 26 -18.59 22.75 5.24
C LYS A 26 -18.23 21.28 4.94
N PRO A 27 -19.03 20.54 4.16
CA PRO A 27 -18.72 19.15 3.86
C PRO A 27 -17.32 19.10 3.24
N ALA A 28 -16.41 18.39 3.90
CA ALA A 28 -15.08 18.16 3.37
C ALA A 28 -15.25 17.49 2.01
N LYS A 29 -14.84 18.18 0.94
CA LYS A 29 -14.84 17.63 -0.41
C LYS A 29 -14.01 16.36 -0.36
N ALA A 30 -14.66 15.20 -0.55
CA ALA A 30 -13.97 13.92 -0.59
C ALA A 30 -12.81 14.02 -1.58
N ALA A 31 -11.61 13.70 -1.12
CA ALA A 31 -10.43 13.75 -1.98
C ALA A 31 -10.62 12.75 -3.12
N VAL A 32 -10.47 13.25 -4.35
CA VAL A 32 -10.52 12.41 -5.54
C VAL A 32 -9.20 11.65 -5.59
N VAL A 33 -9.25 10.36 -5.30
CA VAL A 33 -8.10 9.47 -5.44
C VAL A 33 -7.79 9.30 -6.93
N PRO A 34 -6.54 9.49 -7.37
CA PRO A 34 -6.17 9.28 -8.77
C PRO A 34 -6.53 7.86 -9.22
N ALA A 35 -6.98 7.74 -10.47
CA ALA A 35 -7.31 6.43 -11.05
C ALA A 35 -6.07 5.61 -11.40
N GLN A 36 -4.89 6.25 -11.47
CA GLN A 36 -3.63 5.64 -11.87
C GLN A 36 -2.61 5.67 -10.74
N MET A 37 -1.76 4.65 -10.74
CA MET A 37 -0.66 4.48 -9.81
C MET A 37 0.54 3.87 -10.57
N SER A 38 1.75 4.16 -10.11
CA SER A 38 2.96 3.47 -10.53
C SER A 38 3.40 2.54 -9.40
N ASP A 39 3.78 1.31 -9.73
CA ASP A 39 4.24 0.37 -8.73
C ASP A 39 5.69 0.68 -8.27
N PRO A 40 6.04 0.42 -6.99
CA PRO A 40 7.31 0.85 -6.42
C PRO A 40 8.52 -0.02 -6.79
N LEU A 41 8.35 -1.14 -7.49
CA LEU A 41 9.43 -2.10 -7.76
C LEU A 41 9.84 -2.17 -9.24
N PHE A 42 8.88 -2.01 -10.13
CA PHE A 42 9.06 -2.11 -11.57
C PHE A 42 8.67 -0.82 -12.31
N GLY A 43 8.03 0.13 -11.63
CA GLY A 43 7.56 1.38 -12.24
C GLY A 43 6.44 1.17 -13.27
N LEU A 44 5.69 0.07 -13.18
CA LEU A 44 4.56 -0.20 -14.07
C LEU A 44 3.37 0.67 -13.66
N SER A 45 2.91 1.49 -14.60
CA SER A 45 1.66 2.22 -14.45
C SER A 45 0.45 1.29 -14.57
N TYR A 46 -0.52 1.45 -13.68
CA TYR A 46 -1.76 0.67 -13.68
C TYR A 46 -2.95 1.47 -13.15
N ALA A 47 -4.16 0.98 -13.44
CA ALA A 47 -5.39 1.56 -12.93
C ALA A 47 -5.82 0.85 -11.64
N THR A 48 -6.05 1.60 -10.56
CA THR A 48 -6.29 1.04 -9.21
C THR A 48 -7.63 0.32 -9.07
N ASP A 49 -8.53 0.51 -10.03
CA ASP A 49 -9.82 -0.19 -10.16
C ASP A 49 -9.72 -1.55 -10.88
N LYS A 50 -8.60 -1.83 -11.56
CA LYS A 50 -8.36 -3.08 -12.29
C LYS A 50 -7.36 -3.99 -11.58
N ILE A 51 -6.34 -3.40 -10.96
CA ILE A 51 -5.26 -4.14 -10.31
C ILE A 51 -5.35 -3.91 -8.81
N HIS A 52 -5.49 -5.02 -8.09
CA HIS A 52 -5.80 -5.00 -6.67
C HIS A 52 -4.71 -5.70 -5.87
N PHE A 53 -4.05 -4.93 -5.03
CA PHE A 53 -3.19 -5.43 -3.98
C PHE A 53 -3.95 -5.45 -2.64
N GLU A 54 -3.43 -6.21 -1.67
CA GLU A 54 -3.94 -6.20 -0.30
C GLU A 54 -3.77 -4.80 0.30
N ARG A 55 -4.82 -4.27 0.93
CA ARG A 55 -4.72 -2.98 1.63
C ARG A 55 -3.89 -3.09 2.90
N LEU A 56 -3.07 -2.08 3.16
CA LEU A 56 -2.36 -1.95 4.43
C LEU A 56 -3.37 -1.68 5.56
N PRO A 57 -3.31 -2.41 6.69
CA PRO A 57 -4.18 -2.12 7.82
C PRO A 57 -3.98 -0.68 8.31
N ALA A 58 -5.08 0.06 8.51
CA ALA A 58 -5.02 1.46 8.92
C ALA A 58 -4.27 1.68 10.25
N ALA A 59 -4.30 0.71 11.17
CA ALA A 59 -3.53 0.76 12.40
C ALA A 59 -2.01 0.70 12.14
N LEU A 60 -1.57 -0.09 11.16
CA LEU A 60 -0.17 -0.19 10.76
C LEU A 60 0.28 1.09 10.05
N ALA A 61 -0.54 1.62 9.12
CA ALA A 61 -0.29 2.88 8.44
C ALA A 61 -0.09 4.04 9.42
N ARG A 62 -0.97 4.16 10.42
CA ARG A 62 -0.86 5.19 11.48
C ARG A 62 0.41 5.05 12.33
N LYS A 63 0.78 3.82 12.71
CA LYS A 63 2.00 3.57 13.49
C LYS A 63 3.27 3.91 12.71
N ALA A 64 3.24 3.79 11.39
CA ALA A 64 4.31 4.17 10.48
C ALA A 64 4.24 5.64 10.04
N GLU A 65 3.30 6.42 10.56
CA GLU A 65 3.08 7.83 10.19
C GLU A 65 2.88 8.05 8.67
N LEU A 66 2.29 7.07 8.00
CA LEU A 66 1.94 7.18 6.58
C LEU A 66 0.67 8.03 6.40
N SER A 67 0.43 8.45 5.15
CA SER A 67 -0.81 9.14 4.78
C SER A 67 -2.07 8.38 5.23
N ASP A 68 -3.13 9.13 5.53
CA ASP A 68 -4.47 8.63 5.82
C ASP A 68 -5.20 8.10 4.57
N LEU A 69 -4.63 8.31 3.39
CA LEU A 69 -5.13 7.79 2.12
C LEU A 69 -4.84 6.29 1.97
N PRO A 70 -5.51 5.60 1.02
CA PRO A 70 -5.29 4.18 0.80
C PRO A 70 -3.82 3.83 0.50
N GLN A 71 -3.33 2.81 1.18
CA GLN A 71 -2.00 2.23 1.03
C GLN A 71 -2.13 0.73 0.76
N TRP A 72 -1.25 0.17 -0.06
CA TRP A 72 -1.27 -1.23 -0.47
C TRP A 72 0.03 -1.94 -0.16
N ILE A 73 -0.06 -3.25 0.09
CA ILE A 73 1.07 -4.14 0.37
C ILE A 73 1.50 -4.81 -0.94
N TYR A 74 2.66 -4.40 -1.44
CA TYR A 74 3.32 -4.98 -2.60
C TYR A 74 4.17 -6.19 -2.25
N ALA A 75 4.69 -6.25 -1.03
CA ALA A 75 5.43 -7.39 -0.51
C ALA A 75 5.30 -7.48 1.01
N ARG A 76 5.32 -8.71 1.54
CA ARG A 76 5.40 -9.01 2.97
C ARG A 76 6.26 -10.24 3.21
N SER A 77 7.17 -10.15 4.16
CA SER A 77 7.92 -11.32 4.67
C SER A 77 8.02 -11.27 6.18
N GLU A 78 8.02 -12.44 6.81
CA GLU A 78 8.25 -12.59 8.25
C GLU A 78 9.59 -13.27 8.48
N SER A 79 10.36 -12.77 9.43
CA SER A 79 11.65 -13.34 9.80
C SER A 79 11.99 -13.08 11.27
N ALA A 80 13.18 -13.53 11.69
CA ALA A 80 13.71 -13.25 13.01
C ALA A 80 13.91 -11.74 13.28
N GLY A 81 14.04 -10.92 12.22
CA GLY A 81 14.19 -9.47 12.32
C GLY A 81 12.87 -8.69 12.42
N GLY A 82 11.73 -9.38 12.33
CA GLY A 82 10.39 -8.80 12.31
C GLY A 82 9.63 -9.11 11.02
N THR A 83 8.49 -8.45 10.85
CA THR A 83 7.72 -8.48 9.60
C THR A 83 8.11 -7.29 8.74
N PHE A 84 8.58 -7.55 7.52
CA PHE A 84 8.93 -6.53 6.55
C PHE A 84 7.79 -6.32 5.56
N TYR A 85 7.56 -5.08 5.16
CA TYR A 85 6.55 -4.71 4.17
C TYR A 85 7.16 -3.79 3.14
N ILE A 86 6.76 -3.96 1.88
CA ILE A 86 6.90 -2.92 0.84
C ILE A 86 5.51 -2.39 0.58
N VAL A 87 5.31 -1.10 0.82
CA VAL A 87 4.02 -0.44 0.68
C VAL A 87 4.15 0.77 -0.23
N SER A 88 3.07 1.10 -0.92
CA SER A 88 2.90 2.38 -1.61
C SER A 88 1.41 2.68 -1.71
N GLY A 89 1.07 3.94 -1.93
CA GLY A 89 -0.30 4.39 -1.98
C GLY A 89 -0.41 5.80 -2.52
N PHE A 90 -1.26 6.58 -1.89
CA PHE A 90 -1.43 7.99 -2.22
C PHE A 90 -1.03 8.85 -1.04
N LEU A 91 -0.60 10.08 -1.33
CA LEU A 91 -0.35 11.11 -0.35
C LEU A 91 -1.05 12.41 -0.77
N ARG A 92 -1.30 13.27 0.20
CA ARG A 92 -1.84 14.60 -0.02
C ARG A 92 -0.68 15.60 -0.05
N ILE A 93 -0.55 16.34 -1.14
CA ILE A 93 0.37 17.48 -1.22
C ILE A 93 -0.45 18.74 -0.98
N GLU A 94 -0.04 19.52 0.02
CA GLU A 94 -0.58 20.86 0.22
C GLU A 94 0.17 21.83 -0.70
N SER A 95 -0.57 22.74 -1.33
CA SER A 95 0.03 23.78 -2.16
C SER A 95 0.74 24.81 -1.28
N ASP A 96 2.04 25.00 -1.54
CA ASP A 96 2.83 26.09 -0.94
C ASP A 96 2.54 27.45 -1.59
N ASP A 97 1.79 27.48 -2.71
CA ASP A 97 1.43 28.70 -3.42
C ASP A 97 0.20 29.36 -2.75
N PRO A 98 0.37 30.52 -2.09
CA PRO A 98 -0.75 31.23 -1.46
C PRO A 98 -1.79 31.72 -2.46
N ALA A 99 -1.46 31.82 -3.76
CA ALA A 99 -2.40 32.16 -4.82
C ALA A 99 -3.25 30.95 -5.28
N GLN A 100 -2.83 29.72 -4.95
CA GLN A 100 -3.55 28.48 -5.26
C GLN A 100 -3.73 27.64 -3.99
N PRO A 101 -4.56 28.11 -3.04
CA PRO A 101 -4.84 27.35 -1.84
C PRO A 101 -5.57 26.05 -2.20
N GLY A 102 -5.01 24.92 -1.78
CA GLY A 102 -5.62 23.61 -1.99
C GLY A 102 -4.64 22.48 -1.75
N SER A 103 -5.16 21.26 -1.82
CA SER A 103 -4.34 20.05 -1.85
C SER A 103 -4.63 19.20 -3.09
N SER A 104 -3.57 18.61 -3.64
CA SER A 104 -3.63 17.53 -4.62
C SER A 104 -3.48 16.18 -3.93
N VAL A 105 -3.92 15.12 -4.60
CA VAL A 105 -3.59 13.75 -4.22
C VAL A 105 -2.71 13.17 -5.30
N GLU A 106 -1.57 12.63 -4.89
CA GLU A 106 -0.52 12.12 -5.79
C GLU A 106 -0.09 10.73 -5.34
N ALA A 107 0.49 9.96 -6.27
CA ALA A 107 1.05 8.66 -5.94
C ALA A 107 2.26 8.83 -5.02
N ASP A 108 2.32 8.02 -3.97
CA ASP A 108 3.44 7.99 -3.03
C ASP A 108 4.57 7.12 -3.58
N PHE A 109 5.81 7.56 -3.38
CA PHE A 109 7.01 6.75 -3.67
C PHE A 109 7.04 5.46 -2.85
N GLY A 110 6.27 5.40 -1.76
CA GLY A 110 6.11 4.24 -0.92
C GLY A 110 7.18 4.14 0.16
N ALA A 111 7.08 3.07 0.93
CA ALA A 111 7.92 2.85 2.10
C ALA A 111 8.22 1.37 2.28
N VAL A 112 9.40 1.12 2.86
CA VAL A 112 9.78 -0.18 3.38
C VAL A 112 9.63 -0.13 4.89
N LEU A 113 8.76 -0.97 5.42
CA LEU A 113 8.45 -1.00 6.85
C LEU A 113 9.06 -2.23 7.50
N ARG A 114 9.42 -2.10 8.77
CA ARG A 114 9.72 -3.21 9.67
C ARG A 114 8.81 -3.13 10.89
N GLN A 115 8.06 -4.20 11.13
CA GLN A 115 7.23 -4.36 12.30
C GLN A 115 7.86 -5.36 13.27
N ASN A 116 8.04 -4.96 14.52
CA ASN A 116 8.53 -5.78 15.62
C ASN A 116 7.55 -5.69 16.80
N GLY A 117 6.64 -6.66 16.88
CA GLY A 117 5.50 -6.61 17.81
C GLY A 117 4.63 -5.39 17.52
N ASP A 118 4.58 -4.46 18.47
CA ASP A 118 3.82 -3.21 18.34
C ASP A 118 4.57 -2.05 17.70
N LYS A 119 5.89 -2.15 17.58
CA LYS A 119 6.74 -1.11 16.99
C LYS A 119 6.78 -1.25 15.48
N VAL A 120 6.72 -0.11 14.78
CA VAL A 120 6.77 -0.04 13.32
C VAL A 120 7.77 1.04 12.95
N GLU A 121 8.70 0.71 12.08
CA GLU A 121 9.76 1.60 11.63
C GLU A 121 9.71 1.72 10.10
N VAL A 122 9.80 2.94 9.58
CA VAL A 122 10.07 3.20 8.17
C VAL A 122 11.58 3.11 7.97
N LEU A 123 12.04 2.13 7.20
CA LEU A 123 13.47 1.89 6.99
C LEU A 123 14.03 2.74 5.85
N CYS A 124 13.33 2.76 4.71
CA CYS A 124 13.74 3.49 3.50
C CYS A 124 12.56 3.57 2.52
N VAL A 125 12.78 4.24 1.38
CA VAL A 125 11.92 4.11 0.19
C VAL A 125 12.31 2.86 -0.61
N PRO A 126 11.41 2.29 -1.44
CA PRO A 126 11.66 1.07 -2.19
C PRO A 126 12.86 1.13 -3.15
N ASP A 127 13.17 2.29 -3.73
CA ASP A 127 14.32 2.48 -4.64
C ASP A 127 15.66 2.15 -3.96
N LEU A 128 15.79 2.51 -2.67
CA LEU A 128 17.01 2.29 -1.88
C LEU A 128 17.16 0.83 -1.40
N LEU A 129 16.20 -0.06 -1.68
CA LEU A 129 16.28 -1.47 -1.27
C LEU A 129 17.48 -2.20 -1.87
N PHE A 130 17.93 -1.76 -3.04
CA PHE A 130 18.93 -2.43 -3.85
C PHE A 130 20.30 -1.76 -3.78
N ASP A 131 20.40 -0.67 -3.00
CA ASP A 131 21.66 0.02 -2.75
C ASP A 131 22.58 -0.80 -1.84
N LYS A 132 23.88 -0.50 -1.94
CA LYS A 132 24.93 -1.21 -1.18
C LYS A 132 24.74 -1.09 0.33
N ASP A 133 24.18 0.01 0.79
CA ASP A 133 23.91 0.36 2.19
C ASP A 133 22.43 0.23 2.56
N SER A 134 21.66 -0.54 1.78
CA SER A 134 20.27 -0.85 2.08
C SER A 134 20.08 -1.28 3.54
N PRO A 135 19.13 -0.67 4.28
CA PRO A 135 18.86 -1.02 5.66
C PRO A 135 18.19 -2.39 5.80
N VAL A 136 17.81 -3.03 4.68
CA VAL A 136 17.24 -4.37 4.63
C VAL A 136 18.34 -5.38 4.28
N PRO A 137 18.74 -6.26 5.22
CA PRO A 137 19.77 -7.24 4.94
C PRO A 137 19.37 -8.19 3.81
N PRO A 138 20.33 -8.71 3.00
CA PRO A 138 20.02 -9.61 1.88
C PRO A 138 19.18 -10.84 2.26
N ARG A 139 19.38 -11.37 3.47
CA ARG A 139 18.60 -12.51 4.01
C ARG A 139 17.11 -12.21 4.20
N GLU A 140 16.76 -10.94 4.42
CA GLU A 140 15.38 -10.46 4.57
C GLU A 140 14.79 -10.03 3.23
N LEU A 141 15.64 -9.49 2.35
CA LEU A 141 15.25 -9.01 1.03
C LEU A 141 14.75 -10.15 0.12
N GLN A 142 15.46 -11.27 0.05
CA GLN A 142 15.08 -12.38 -0.84
C GLN A 142 13.64 -12.90 -0.62
N PRO A 143 13.22 -13.28 0.61
CA PRO A 143 11.84 -13.72 0.82
C PRO A 143 10.82 -12.60 0.57
N LEU A 144 11.20 -11.35 0.79
CA LEU A 144 10.35 -10.18 0.50
C LEU A 144 10.12 -10.05 -1.02
N LEU A 145 11.16 -10.14 -1.84
CA LEU A 145 11.03 -10.10 -3.31
C LEU A 145 10.28 -11.31 -3.86
N ALA A 146 10.44 -12.49 -3.26
CA ALA A 146 9.68 -13.68 -3.65
C ALA A 146 8.17 -13.50 -3.40
N ASP A 147 7.79 -12.93 -2.26
CA ASP A 147 6.39 -12.58 -1.98
C ASP A 147 5.89 -11.47 -2.91
N ALA A 148 6.75 -10.48 -3.24
CA ALA A 148 6.42 -9.44 -4.21
C ALA A 148 5.99 -10.06 -5.54
N VAL A 149 6.83 -10.90 -6.16
CA VAL A 149 6.49 -11.52 -7.45
C VAL A 149 5.19 -12.32 -7.36
N LYS A 150 4.95 -13.06 -6.27
CA LYS A 150 3.69 -13.78 -6.04
C LYS A 150 2.48 -12.85 -6.03
N ARG A 151 2.57 -11.70 -5.34
CA ARG A 151 1.51 -10.69 -5.28
C ARG A 151 1.26 -10.06 -6.63
N TYR A 152 2.30 -9.73 -7.41
CA TYR A 152 2.14 -9.21 -8.77
C TYR A 152 1.48 -10.23 -9.68
N VAL A 153 1.87 -11.50 -9.62
CA VAL A 153 1.23 -12.57 -10.39
C VAL A 153 -0.26 -12.65 -10.07
N ALA A 154 -0.63 -12.56 -8.78
CA ALA A 154 -2.04 -12.58 -8.38
C ALA A 154 -2.78 -11.32 -8.85
N ALA A 155 -2.23 -10.13 -8.61
CA ALA A 155 -2.86 -8.84 -8.90
C ALA A 155 -3.09 -8.62 -10.41
N TRP A 156 -2.19 -9.13 -11.26
CA TRP A 156 -2.31 -9.04 -12.71
C TRP A 156 -3.12 -10.18 -13.35
N GLY A 157 -3.65 -11.12 -12.58
CA GLY A 157 -4.47 -12.21 -13.10
C GLY A 157 -3.68 -13.39 -13.68
N GLY A 158 -2.43 -13.57 -13.25
CA GLY A 158 -1.59 -14.72 -13.57
C GLY A 158 -0.26 -14.38 -14.24
N LYS A 159 0.61 -15.39 -14.35
CA LYS A 159 1.95 -15.24 -14.95
C LYS A 159 1.92 -14.70 -16.40
N PRO A 160 1.02 -15.16 -17.30
CA PRO A 160 1.00 -14.64 -18.68
C PRO A 160 0.69 -13.14 -18.75
N ALA A 161 -0.24 -12.67 -17.92
CA ALA A 161 -0.63 -11.26 -17.90
C ALA A 161 0.48 -10.37 -17.34
N LEU A 162 1.10 -10.79 -16.22
CA LEU A 162 2.27 -10.09 -15.68
C LEU A 162 3.44 -10.08 -16.70
N GLN A 163 3.72 -11.21 -17.35
CA GLN A 163 4.79 -11.31 -18.35
C GLN A 163 4.57 -10.35 -19.53
N ALA A 164 3.33 -10.13 -19.95
CA ALA A 164 3.01 -9.15 -20.98
C ALA A 164 3.39 -7.72 -20.55
N ARG A 165 3.13 -7.35 -19.29
CA ARG A 165 3.51 -6.05 -18.72
C ARG A 165 5.03 -5.91 -18.56
N LEU A 166 5.71 -6.95 -18.10
CA LEU A 166 7.17 -6.93 -17.92
C LEU A 166 7.95 -6.78 -19.23
N ARG A 167 7.36 -7.15 -20.37
CA ARG A 167 7.94 -6.92 -21.72
C ARG A 167 7.91 -5.46 -22.16
N GLU A 168 7.08 -4.63 -21.53
CA GLU A 168 7.00 -3.19 -21.83
C GLU A 168 8.17 -2.42 -21.20
N ILE A 169 8.87 -3.03 -20.25
CA ILE A 169 10.11 -2.50 -19.69
C ILE A 169 11.22 -2.74 -20.70
N THR A 170 11.63 -1.67 -21.39
CA THR A 170 12.63 -1.73 -22.47
C THR A 170 14.06 -1.61 -21.99
N GLN A 171 14.27 -1.09 -20.79
CA GLN A 171 15.59 -0.93 -20.17
C GLN A 171 15.73 -1.96 -19.05
N GLU A 172 16.29 -3.13 -19.36
CA GLU A 172 16.44 -4.22 -18.38
C GLU A 172 17.40 -3.88 -17.24
N ASP A 173 18.35 -2.99 -17.49
CA ASP A 173 19.32 -2.49 -16.51
C ASP A 173 18.68 -1.61 -15.43
N VAL A 174 17.47 -1.10 -15.68
CA VAL A 174 16.66 -0.38 -14.67
C VAL A 174 16.06 -1.35 -13.65
N VAL A 175 15.92 -2.64 -13.98
CA VAL A 175 15.39 -3.63 -13.02
C VAL A 175 16.54 -4.26 -12.24
N PRO A 176 16.59 -4.07 -10.89
CA PRO A 176 17.68 -4.58 -10.07
C PRO A 176 17.87 -6.09 -10.22
N ALA A 177 19.13 -6.56 -10.20
CA ALA A 177 19.47 -7.96 -10.43
C ALA A 177 18.75 -8.92 -9.47
N ALA A 178 18.58 -8.53 -8.20
CA ALA A 178 17.85 -9.32 -7.21
C ALA A 178 16.37 -9.51 -7.57
N LEU A 179 15.74 -8.49 -8.17
CA LEU A 179 14.35 -8.54 -8.60
C LEU A 179 14.20 -9.37 -9.89
N ARG A 180 15.16 -9.26 -10.83
CA ARG A 180 15.22 -10.13 -12.02
C ARG A 180 15.38 -11.60 -11.63
N GLU A 181 16.21 -11.90 -10.63
CA GLU A 181 16.35 -13.27 -10.12
C GLU A 181 15.04 -13.79 -9.50
N ALA A 182 14.35 -12.97 -8.70
CA ALA A 182 13.06 -13.33 -8.13
C ALA A 182 12.00 -13.63 -9.20
N LEU A 183 11.98 -12.87 -10.30
CA LEU A 183 11.15 -13.14 -11.47
C LEU A 183 11.53 -14.47 -12.15
N ARG A 184 12.83 -14.71 -12.37
CA ARG A 184 13.35 -15.90 -13.05
C ARG A 184 12.97 -17.18 -12.32
N VAL A 185 13.03 -17.21 -11.00
CA VAL A 185 12.57 -18.34 -10.16
C VAL A 185 11.09 -18.68 -10.42
N GLN A 186 10.29 -17.68 -10.80
CA GLN A 186 8.88 -17.85 -11.17
C GLN A 186 8.66 -18.11 -12.67
N GLY A 187 9.72 -18.25 -13.48
CA GLY A 187 9.62 -18.41 -14.93
C GLY A 187 9.13 -17.13 -15.63
N LEU A 188 9.43 -15.97 -15.05
CA LEU A 188 9.15 -14.64 -15.61
C LEU A 188 10.47 -13.94 -15.95
N GLN A 189 10.42 -13.00 -16.89
CA GLN A 189 11.57 -12.17 -17.23
C GLN A 189 11.13 -10.77 -17.68
N VAL A 190 12.02 -9.81 -17.54
CA VAL A 190 11.88 -8.45 -18.06
C VAL A 190 12.29 -8.46 -19.53
N GLY A 191 11.74 -7.55 -20.34
CA GLY A 191 12.14 -7.40 -21.73
C GLY A 191 11.62 -8.52 -22.66
N ALA A 192 12.00 -8.44 -23.94
CA ALA A 192 11.67 -9.45 -24.92
C ALA A 192 12.51 -10.72 -24.66
N ALA A 193 11.95 -11.89 -24.93
CA ALA A 193 12.77 -13.10 -24.97
C ALA A 193 13.79 -12.96 -26.10
N GLU A 194 15.08 -13.07 -25.79
CA GLU A 194 16.11 -13.22 -26.81
C GLU A 194 15.74 -14.44 -27.65
N ALA A 195 15.42 -14.21 -28.92
CA ALA A 195 15.21 -15.29 -29.87
C ALA A 195 16.59 -15.89 -30.18
N HIS A 196 16.91 -17.00 -29.51
CA HIS A 196 18.06 -17.84 -29.84
C HIS A 196 17.79 -18.67 -31.10
#